data_AF-A0A8J7R9Z5-F1
#
_entry.id   AF-A0A8J7R9Z5-F1
#
_cell.length_a   1.000
_cell.length_b   1.000
_cell.length_c   1.000
_cell.angle_alpha   90.00
_cell.angle_beta   90.00
_cell.angle_gamma   90.00
#
_symmetry.space_group_name_H-M   'P 1'
#
loop_
_entity.id
_entity.type
_entity.pdbx_description
1 polymer ?
#
loop_
_entity_poly.entity_id
_entity_poly.type
_entity_poly.pdbx_seq_one_letter_code
_entity_poly.pdbx_strand_id
1 'polypeptide(L)'
;MTLPNADNNGTHEPQQRAPGGPERVPGTLDRLKRRGLGPELIEKFYETLSLIYFFTATLLLILTAILLLGSAVWRIAASLWYGDVVSVSLDAIGLMIIGFAIVETAKFIGEEELLRNRELRSSMESRRSITKFTTIIVIAMSLEALVMTFKASQESLSEAVYPAFLFVAAMFSLIALGIYQFLSSRIEPASHEERLEADPDLEG
;
A
#
# COMPACT_ATOMS: atom_id res chain seq x y z
N MET A 1 -42.57 22.56 88.39
CA MET A 1 -43.74 21.68 88.22
C MET A 1 -43.41 20.71 87.09
N THR A 2 -43.42 19.41 87.39
CA THR A 2 -43.50 18.22 86.51
C THR A 2 -42.42 17.95 85.43
N LEU A 3 -41.43 17.16 85.86
CA LEU A 3 -40.89 15.88 85.33
C LEU A 3 -40.46 15.65 83.85
N PRO A 4 -39.46 14.76 83.63
CA PRO A 4 -38.73 14.53 82.38
C PRO A 4 -39.32 13.39 81.53
N ASN A 5 -39.05 13.37 80.22
CA ASN A 5 -39.40 12.24 79.37
C ASN A 5 -38.16 11.52 78.82
N ALA A 6 -38.08 10.24 79.19
CA ALA A 6 -37.23 9.22 78.60
C ALA A 6 -37.72 8.91 77.18
N ASP A 7 -36.84 8.53 76.27
CA ASP A 7 -36.55 7.10 76.04
C ASP A 7 -35.62 6.96 74.82
N ASN A 8 -34.58 6.17 75.04
CA ASN A 8 -33.64 5.67 74.08
C ASN A 8 -34.21 4.34 73.61
N ASN A 9 -34.69 4.25 72.37
CA ASN A 9 -34.82 2.93 71.77
C ASN A 9 -34.53 2.95 70.27
N GLY A 10 -33.60 2.09 69.90
CA GLY A 10 -33.02 1.98 68.58
C GLY A 10 -34.01 1.51 67.54
N THR A 11 -33.79 1.99 66.32
CA THR A 11 -34.27 1.33 65.11
C THR A 11 -33.05 0.97 64.29
N HIS A 12 -32.45 -0.18 64.62
CA HIS A 12 -31.60 -0.90 63.67
C HIS A 12 -32.49 -1.29 62.49
N GLU A 13 -32.30 -0.65 61.35
CA GLU A 13 -32.92 -1.09 60.11
C GLU A 13 -32.52 -2.55 59.84
N PRO A 14 -33.47 -3.48 59.64
CA PRO A 14 -33.14 -4.83 59.22
C PRO A 14 -32.67 -4.76 57.76
N GLN A 15 -31.36 -4.90 57.58
CA GLN A 15 -30.72 -5.07 56.29
C GLN A 15 -31.27 -6.36 55.64
N GLN A 16 -32.29 -6.23 54.81
CA GLN A 16 -32.85 -7.31 53.99
C GLN A 16 -31.76 -7.81 53.03
N ARG A 17 -31.10 -8.92 53.39
CA ARG A 17 -30.38 -9.74 52.41
C ARG A 17 -31.41 -10.32 51.46
N ALA A 18 -31.38 -9.86 50.21
CA ALA A 18 -32.08 -10.51 49.11
C ALA A 18 -31.70 -12.00 49.08
N PRO A 19 -32.67 -12.93 48.90
CA PRO A 19 -32.35 -14.34 48.75
C PRO A 19 -31.50 -14.51 47.49
N GLY A 20 -30.40 -15.25 47.61
CA GLY A 20 -29.49 -15.54 46.51
C GLY A 20 -30.27 -16.06 45.31
N GLY A 21 -30.30 -15.27 44.24
CA GLY A 21 -30.80 -15.74 42.95
C GLY A 21 -30.02 -16.99 42.54
N PRO A 22 -30.63 -17.90 41.76
CA PRO A 22 -29.98 -19.13 41.37
C PRO A 22 -28.61 -18.80 40.75
N GLU A 23 -27.54 -19.37 41.31
CA GLU A 23 -26.22 -19.34 40.68
C GLU A 23 -26.43 -19.82 39.25
N ARG A 24 -26.27 -18.92 38.27
CA ARG A 24 -26.33 -19.29 36.87
C ARG A 24 -25.12 -20.16 36.61
N VAL A 25 -25.28 -21.47 36.75
CA VAL A 25 -24.29 -22.44 36.31
C VAL A 25 -24.09 -22.17 34.82
N PRO A 26 -22.89 -21.73 34.39
CA PRO A 26 -22.67 -21.45 32.98
C PRO A 26 -22.93 -22.74 32.23
N GLY A 27 -23.92 -22.71 31.33
CA GLY A 27 -24.40 -23.88 30.62
C GLY A 27 -23.25 -24.56 29.90
N THR A 28 -23.30 -25.89 29.79
CA THR A 28 -22.26 -26.70 29.13
C THR A 28 -21.95 -26.19 27.71
N LEU A 29 -22.92 -25.55 27.05
CA LEU A 29 -22.77 -24.90 25.75
C LEU A 29 -21.84 -23.68 25.76
N ASP A 30 -21.77 -22.91 26.85
CA ASP A 30 -20.82 -21.78 27.02
C ASP A 30 -19.36 -22.27 27.19
N ARG A 31 -19.18 -23.47 27.74
CA ARG A 31 -17.85 -24.07 27.91
C ARG A 31 -17.29 -24.60 26.58
N LEU A 32 -18.15 -25.01 25.66
CA LEU A 32 -17.76 -25.48 24.33
C LEU A 32 -17.43 -24.31 23.37
N LYS A 33 -18.07 -23.14 23.54
CA LYS A 33 -17.76 -21.93 22.78
C LYS A 33 -16.39 -21.31 23.15
N ARG A 34 -15.83 -21.67 24.31
CA ARG A 34 -14.48 -21.25 24.76
C ARG A 34 -13.32 -22.06 24.17
N ARG A 35 -13.58 -23.12 23.39
CA ARG A 35 -12.53 -23.84 22.65
C ARG A 35 -12.24 -23.09 21.34
N GLY A 36 -11.72 -21.87 21.48
CA GLY A 36 -11.50 -20.87 20.43
C GLY A 36 -10.37 -21.20 19.45
N LEU A 37 -10.38 -22.37 18.82
CA LEU A 37 -9.39 -22.74 17.80
C LEU A 37 -9.74 -22.28 16.37
N GLY A 38 -10.95 -21.78 16.12
CA GLY A 38 -11.39 -21.39 14.76
C GLY A 38 -10.82 -20.06 14.26
N PRO A 39 -10.99 -18.95 15.00
CA PRO A 39 -10.65 -17.61 14.49
C PRO A 39 -9.15 -17.38 14.31
N GLU A 40 -8.34 -17.74 15.32
CA GLU A 40 -6.88 -17.53 15.27
C GLU A 40 -6.16 -18.41 14.23
N LEU A 41 -6.65 -19.63 13.99
CA LEU A 41 -6.08 -20.50 12.95
C LEU A 41 -6.39 -19.96 11.55
N ILE A 42 -7.60 -19.45 11.34
CA ILE A 42 -8.01 -18.84 10.07
C ILE A 42 -7.20 -17.56 9.82
N GLU A 43 -7.01 -16.72 10.83
CA GLU A 43 -6.21 -15.50 10.75
C GLU A 43 -4.74 -15.80 10.38
N LYS A 44 -4.08 -16.69 11.13
CA LYS A 44 -2.69 -17.11 10.83
C LYS A 44 -2.55 -17.76 9.46
N PHE A 45 -3.55 -18.53 9.03
CA PHE A 45 -3.57 -19.12 7.70
C PHE A 45 -3.62 -18.06 6.61
N TYR A 46 -4.52 -17.06 6.74
CA TYR A 46 -4.61 -15.95 5.79
C TYR A 46 -3.34 -15.10 5.77
N GLU A 47 -2.75 -14.80 6.93
CA GLU A 47 -1.48 -14.07 7.02
C GLU A 47 -0.36 -14.81 6.30
N THR A 48 -0.17 -16.10 6.61
CA THR A 48 0.86 -16.94 5.99
C THR A 48 0.65 -17.06 4.48
N LEU A 49 -0.60 -17.29 4.06
CA LEU A 49 -0.95 -17.40 2.65
C LEU A 49 -0.68 -16.09 1.90
N SER A 50 -1.04 -14.95 2.49
CA SER A 50 -0.79 -13.63 1.90
C SER A 50 0.71 -13.34 1.78
N LEU A 51 1.50 -13.70 2.81
CA LEU A 51 2.95 -13.52 2.79
C LEU A 51 3.61 -14.37 1.70
N ILE A 52 3.24 -15.65 1.60
CA ILE A 52 3.74 -16.56 0.55
C ILE A 52 3.36 -16.03 -0.83
N TYR A 53 2.13 -15.54 -1.00
CA TYR A 53 1.65 -14.96 -2.25
C TYR A 53 2.50 -13.75 -2.67
N PHE A 54 2.65 -12.74 -1.80
CA PHE A 54 3.42 -11.54 -2.13
C PHE A 54 4.91 -11.84 -2.33
N PHE A 55 5.46 -12.79 -1.57
CA PHE A 55 6.85 -13.22 -1.73
C PHE A 55 7.06 -13.88 -3.10
N THR A 56 6.19 -14.82 -3.44
CA THR A 56 6.24 -15.52 -4.73
C THR A 56 6.02 -14.56 -5.90
N ALA A 57 5.06 -13.65 -5.79
CA ALA A 57 4.81 -12.62 -6.80
C ALA A 57 6.04 -11.72 -7.01
N THR A 58 6.63 -11.22 -5.92
CA THR A 58 7.84 -10.38 -5.98
C THR A 58 9.00 -11.13 -6.62
N LEU A 59 9.23 -12.39 -6.25
CA LEU A 59 10.26 -13.23 -6.84
C LEU A 59 10.05 -13.42 -8.35
N LEU A 60 8.83 -13.73 -8.78
CA LEU A 60 8.50 -13.91 -10.19
C LEU A 60 8.69 -12.63 -11.00
N LEU A 61 8.33 -11.46 -10.44
CA LEU A 61 8.58 -10.18 -11.09
C LEU A 61 10.08 -9.93 -11.27
N ILE A 62 10.90 -10.18 -10.25
CA ILE A 62 12.36 -10.04 -10.35
C ILE A 62 12.95 -10.98 -11.41
N LEU A 63 12.53 -12.25 -11.43
CA LEU A 63 12.98 -13.21 -12.44
C LEU A 63 12.58 -12.78 -13.86
N THR A 64 11.36 -12.28 -14.02
CA THR A 64 10.88 -11.75 -15.31
C THR A 64 11.69 -10.54 -15.75
N ALA A 65 11.99 -9.61 -14.85
CA ALA A 65 12.83 -8.46 -15.15
C ALA A 65 14.25 -8.85 -15.56
N ILE A 66 14.87 -9.80 -14.83
CA ILE A 66 16.19 -10.34 -15.18
C ILE A 66 16.16 -10.96 -16.58
N LEU A 67 15.11 -11.72 -16.90
CA LEU A 67 14.94 -12.33 -18.22
C LEU A 67 14.83 -11.25 -19.31
N LEU A 68 14.01 -10.21 -19.12
CA LEU A 68 13.85 -9.13 -20.08
C LEU A 68 15.16 -8.35 -20.28
N LEU A 69 15.83 -7.96 -19.21
CA LEU A 69 17.11 -7.24 -19.27
C LEU A 69 18.21 -8.10 -19.92
N GLY A 70 18.29 -9.38 -19.54
CA GLY A 70 19.20 -10.33 -20.16
C GLY A 70 18.92 -10.52 -21.66
N SER A 71 17.64 -10.56 -22.04
CA SER A 71 17.23 -10.66 -23.45
C SER A 71 17.60 -9.41 -24.24
N ALA A 72 17.50 -8.21 -23.64
CA ALA A 72 17.89 -6.96 -24.26
C ALA A 72 19.40 -6.91 -24.52
N VAL A 73 20.22 -7.26 -23.51
CA VAL A 73 21.69 -7.35 -23.65
C VAL A 73 22.08 -8.38 -24.71
N TRP A 74 21.44 -9.55 -24.68
CA TRP A 74 21.70 -10.60 -25.67
C TRP A 74 21.37 -10.16 -27.10
N ARG A 75 20.23 -9.47 -27.30
CA ARG A 75 19.83 -8.92 -28.61
C ARG A 75 20.85 -7.92 -29.14
N ILE A 76 21.31 -6.99 -28.30
CA ILE A 76 22.34 -6.01 -28.69
C ILE A 76 23.63 -6.72 -29.06
N ALA A 77 24.12 -7.64 -28.22
CA ALA A 77 25.35 -8.38 -28.46
C ALA A 77 25.30 -9.21 -29.76
N ALA A 78 24.16 -9.87 -30.03
CA ALA A 78 23.95 -10.61 -31.27
C ALA A 78 23.90 -9.69 -32.51
N SER A 79 23.38 -8.47 -32.37
CA SER A 79 23.28 -7.51 -33.49
C SER A 79 24.64 -7.03 -33.99
N LEU A 80 25.66 -6.96 -33.12
CA LEU A 80 27.01 -6.51 -33.49
C LEU A 80 27.68 -7.40 -34.53
N TRP A 81 27.24 -8.66 -34.66
CA TRP A 81 27.82 -9.61 -35.60
C TRP A 81 27.12 -9.64 -36.97
N TYR A 82 25.80 -9.38 -37.04
CA TYR A 82 25.02 -9.66 -38.25
C TYR A 82 23.84 -8.71 -38.52
N GLY A 83 23.60 -7.66 -37.72
CA GLY A 83 22.31 -6.96 -37.71
C GLY A 83 22.35 -5.44 -37.91
N ASP A 84 21.16 -4.88 -38.14
CA ASP A 84 20.89 -3.45 -38.03
C ASP A 84 20.96 -3.02 -36.55
N VAL A 85 22.06 -2.39 -36.18
CA VAL A 85 22.34 -1.97 -34.80
C VAL A 85 21.31 -0.96 -34.30
N VAL A 86 20.79 -0.07 -35.15
CA VAL A 86 19.89 1.01 -34.69
C VAL A 86 18.52 0.45 -34.34
N SER A 87 17.91 -0.31 -35.26
CA SER A 87 16.60 -0.92 -35.04
C SER A 87 16.63 -1.87 -33.83
N VAL A 88 17.64 -2.76 -33.76
CA VAL A 88 17.77 -3.71 -32.64
C VAL A 88 18.04 -2.99 -31.31
N SER A 89 18.76 -1.87 -31.31
CA SER A 89 18.98 -1.07 -30.10
C SER A 89 17.68 -0.46 -29.58
N LEU A 90 16.84 0.14 -30.44
CA LEU A 90 15.54 0.68 -30.00
C LEU A 90 14.63 -0.41 -29.45
N ASP A 91 14.69 -1.60 -30.05
CA ASP A 91 14.02 -2.80 -29.59
C ASP A 91 14.49 -3.26 -28.21
N ALA A 92 15.80 -3.29 -27.99
CA ALA A 92 16.38 -3.63 -26.70
C ALA A 92 16.10 -2.56 -25.64
N ILE A 93 16.07 -1.27 -26.00
CA ILE A 93 15.70 -0.19 -25.08
C ILE A 93 14.26 -0.35 -24.60
N GLY A 94 13.32 -0.72 -25.48
CA GLY A 94 11.94 -1.05 -25.07
C GLY A 94 11.91 -2.19 -24.03
N LEU A 95 12.63 -3.29 -24.29
CA LEU A 95 12.75 -4.38 -23.32
C LEU A 95 13.37 -3.94 -21.99
N MET A 96 14.34 -3.02 -22.01
CA MET A 96 14.94 -2.45 -20.80
C MET A 96 13.96 -1.58 -20.02
N ILE A 97 13.17 -0.73 -20.69
CA ILE A 97 12.14 0.10 -20.05
C ILE A 97 11.13 -0.79 -19.33
N ILE A 98 10.63 -1.83 -19.99
CA ILE A 98 9.70 -2.80 -19.39
C ILE A 98 10.39 -3.51 -18.20
N GLY A 99 11.63 -3.96 -18.38
CA GLY A 99 12.40 -4.61 -17.32
C GLY A 99 12.57 -3.72 -16.08
N PHE A 100 12.92 -2.45 -16.25
CA PHE A 100 13.07 -1.49 -15.15
C PHE A 100 11.74 -1.21 -14.44
N ALA A 101 10.65 -1.02 -15.19
CA ALA A 101 9.32 -0.84 -14.60
C ALA A 101 8.90 -2.04 -13.73
N ILE A 102 9.23 -3.26 -14.17
CA ILE A 102 8.97 -4.49 -13.39
C ILE A 102 9.83 -4.53 -12.13
N VAL A 103 11.12 -4.19 -12.18
CA VAL A 103 11.98 -4.12 -10.99
C VAL A 103 11.44 -3.11 -9.99
N GLU A 104 11.06 -1.92 -10.44
CA GLU A 104 10.51 -0.87 -9.58
C GLU A 104 9.19 -1.32 -8.94
N THR A 105 8.34 -2.01 -9.70
CA THR A 105 7.09 -2.60 -9.19
C THR A 105 7.37 -3.72 -8.17
N ALA A 106 8.34 -4.60 -8.43
CA ALA A 106 8.72 -5.67 -7.52
C ALA A 106 9.27 -5.12 -6.21
N LYS A 107 10.15 -4.11 -6.29
CA LYS A 107 10.68 -3.41 -5.10
C LYS A 107 9.56 -2.74 -4.32
N PHE A 108 8.63 -2.07 -5.01
CA PHE A 108 7.47 -1.45 -4.38
C PHE A 108 6.61 -2.47 -3.63
N ILE A 109 6.23 -3.58 -4.26
CA ILE A 109 5.44 -4.65 -3.62
C ILE A 109 6.20 -5.27 -2.45
N GLY A 110 7.49 -5.58 -2.65
CA GLY A 110 8.32 -6.16 -1.59
C GLY A 110 8.44 -5.23 -0.38
N GLU A 111 8.72 -3.95 -0.61
CA GLU A 111 8.80 -2.93 0.45
C GLU A 111 7.46 -2.76 1.18
N GLU A 112 6.35 -2.72 0.44
CA GLU A 112 5.03 -2.41 0.99
C GLU A 112 4.36 -3.60 1.71
N GLU A 113 4.51 -4.81 1.20
CA GLU A 113 3.76 -5.99 1.67
C GLU A 113 4.61 -7.02 2.42
N LEU A 114 5.93 -7.06 2.19
CA LEU A 114 6.83 -8.03 2.85
C LEU A 114 7.66 -7.42 3.97
N LEU A 115 8.13 -6.18 3.79
CA LEU A 115 9.05 -5.52 4.71
C LEU A 115 8.34 -4.59 5.69
N ARG A 116 7.21 -3.97 5.29
CA ARG A 116 6.49 -3.04 6.15
C ARG A 116 5.51 -3.79 7.05
N ASN A 117 5.67 -3.65 8.37
CA ASN A 117 4.76 -4.21 9.36
C ASN A 117 3.34 -3.65 9.17
N ARG A 118 2.33 -4.50 9.33
CA ARG A 118 0.89 -4.19 9.16
C ARG A 118 0.31 -3.25 10.23
N GLU A 119 1.13 -2.51 10.96
CA GLU A 119 0.65 -1.54 11.94
C GLU A 119 -0.02 -0.38 11.20
N LEU A 120 -1.35 -0.30 11.35
CA LEU A 120 -2.27 0.77 10.95
C LEU A 120 -1.66 1.81 9.98
N ARG A 121 -1.67 1.50 8.67
CA ARG A 121 -1.27 2.45 7.61
C ARG A 121 -2.00 3.76 7.83
N SER A 122 -1.26 4.85 8.05
CA SER A 122 -1.89 6.17 8.09
C SER A 122 -2.46 6.50 6.71
N SER A 123 -3.53 7.30 6.68
CA SER A 123 -4.12 7.72 5.39
C SER A 123 -3.10 8.43 4.49
N MET A 124 -2.09 9.07 5.09
CA MET A 124 -0.98 9.73 4.40
C MET A 124 0.02 8.74 3.79
N GLU A 125 0.35 7.66 4.50
CA GLU A 125 1.22 6.60 3.96
C GLU A 125 0.60 5.89 2.76
N SER A 126 -0.70 5.59 2.84
CA SER A 126 -1.42 4.96 1.72
C SER A 126 -1.42 5.87 0.47
N ARG A 127 -1.65 7.17 0.64
CA ARG A 127 -1.57 8.16 -0.45
C ARG A 127 -0.17 8.22 -1.06
N ARG A 128 0.87 8.27 -0.23
CA ARG A 128 2.27 8.28 -0.70
C ARG A 128 2.61 7.02 -1.51
N SER A 129 2.14 5.86 -1.05
CA SER A 129 2.30 4.57 -1.74
C SER A 129 1.62 4.58 -3.12
N ILE A 130 0.37 5.06 -3.21
CA ILE A 130 -0.37 5.21 -4.47
C ILE A 130 0.34 6.17 -5.43
N THR A 131 0.82 7.33 -4.94
CA THR A 131 1.58 8.29 -5.75
C THR A 131 2.85 7.66 -6.28
N LYS A 132 3.65 6.99 -5.43
CA LYS A 132 4.90 6.32 -5.85
C LYS A 132 4.63 5.31 -6.97
N PHE A 133 3.63 4.45 -6.78
CA PHE A 133 3.25 3.46 -7.79
C PHE A 133 2.79 4.10 -9.11
N THR A 134 1.91 5.10 -9.03
CA THR A 134 1.41 5.80 -10.22
C THR A 134 2.53 6.52 -10.97
N THR A 135 3.47 7.15 -10.27
CA THR A 135 4.64 7.81 -10.87
C THR A 135 5.49 6.83 -11.67
N ILE A 136 5.75 5.61 -11.16
CA ILE A 136 6.50 4.57 -11.86
C ILE A 136 5.84 4.25 -13.21
N ILE A 137 4.51 4.06 -13.21
CA ILE A 137 3.74 3.77 -14.43
C ILE A 137 3.83 4.94 -15.42
N VAL A 138 3.66 6.19 -14.95
CA VAL A 138 3.72 7.38 -15.83
C VAL A 138 5.10 7.56 -16.45
N ILE A 139 6.18 7.32 -15.71
CA ILE A 139 7.55 7.36 -16.23
C ILE A 139 7.74 6.27 -17.29
N ALA A 140 7.32 5.03 -17.02
CA ALA A 140 7.44 3.92 -17.96
C ALA A 140 6.66 4.19 -19.26
N MET A 141 5.40 4.64 -19.16
CA MET A 141 4.59 5.02 -20.34
C MET A 141 5.23 6.13 -21.16
N SER A 142 5.83 7.13 -20.49
CA SER A 142 6.50 8.25 -21.17
C SER A 142 7.76 7.80 -21.93
N LEU A 143 8.58 6.94 -21.32
CA LEU A 143 9.77 6.38 -21.94
C LEU A 143 9.41 5.46 -23.11
N GLU A 144 8.36 4.65 -22.96
CA GLU A 144 7.89 3.76 -24.01
C GLU A 144 7.39 4.56 -25.23
N ALA A 145 6.59 5.61 -25.00
CA ALA A 145 6.13 6.50 -26.07
C ALA A 145 7.29 7.16 -26.83
N LEU A 146 8.35 7.58 -26.13
CA LEU A 146 9.54 8.16 -26.73
C LEU A 146 10.27 7.15 -27.63
N VAL A 147 10.50 5.93 -27.13
CA VAL A 147 11.16 4.87 -27.91
C VAL A 147 10.35 4.52 -29.15
N MET A 148 9.03 4.34 -29.01
CA MET A 148 8.19 4.05 -30.17
C MET A 148 8.16 5.20 -31.18
N THR A 149 8.25 6.45 -30.73
CA THR A 149 8.35 7.61 -31.62
C THR A 149 9.62 7.55 -32.46
N PHE A 150 10.75 7.18 -31.87
CA PHE A 150 12.00 6.98 -32.62
C PHE A 150 11.90 5.81 -33.60
N LYS A 151 11.21 4.72 -33.24
CA LYS A 151 10.97 3.60 -34.18
C LYS A 151 10.11 4.05 -35.37
N ALA A 152 8.98 4.70 -35.09
CA ALA A 152 8.09 5.20 -36.13
C ALA A 152 8.77 6.22 -37.06
N SER A 153 9.68 7.05 -36.54
CA SER A 153 10.43 8.01 -37.36
C SER A 153 11.34 7.37 -38.41
N GLN A 154 11.68 6.09 -38.26
CA GLN A 154 12.51 5.34 -39.21
C GLN A 154 11.69 4.57 -40.26
N GLU A 155 10.40 4.37 -40.05
CA GLU A 155 9.54 3.58 -40.96
C GLU A 155 8.70 4.46 -41.87
N SER A 156 7.70 5.17 -41.33
CA SER A 156 6.84 6.06 -42.10
C SER A 156 6.08 7.03 -41.21
N LEU A 157 5.60 8.14 -41.80
CA LEU A 157 4.80 9.14 -41.06
C LEU A 157 3.48 8.57 -40.50
N SER A 158 2.95 7.51 -41.12
CA SER A 158 1.72 6.85 -40.65
C SER A 158 1.93 6.06 -39.35
N GLU A 159 3.13 5.50 -39.14
CA GLU A 159 3.47 4.74 -37.93
C GLU A 159 3.60 5.64 -36.69
N ALA A 160 3.73 6.96 -36.89
CA ALA A 160 3.86 7.93 -35.80
C ALA A 160 2.55 8.17 -35.02
N VAL A 161 1.41 7.70 -35.53
CA VAL A 161 0.09 7.92 -34.92
C VAL A 161 -0.03 7.21 -33.56
N TYR A 162 0.34 5.93 -33.48
CA TYR A 162 0.24 5.18 -32.22
C TYR A 162 1.17 5.74 -31.11
N PRO A 163 2.47 6.00 -31.38
CA PRO A 163 3.35 6.68 -30.41
C PRO A 163 2.83 8.05 -29.98
N ALA A 164 2.23 8.83 -30.89
CA ALA A 164 1.66 10.13 -30.55
C ALA A 164 0.49 10.01 -29.56
N PHE A 165 -0.43 9.07 -29.77
CA PHE A 165 -1.51 8.83 -28.80
C PHE A 165 -1.00 8.30 -27.46
N LEU A 166 0.00 7.42 -27.48
CA LEU A 166 0.64 6.93 -26.26
C LEU A 166 1.32 8.07 -25.49
N PHE A 167 1.98 8.99 -26.19
CA PHE A 167 2.59 10.19 -25.62
C PHE A 167 1.54 11.12 -25.00
N VAL A 168 0.43 11.37 -25.71
CA VAL A 168 -0.71 12.16 -25.18
C VAL A 168 -1.29 11.51 -23.93
N ALA A 169 -1.48 10.19 -23.92
CA ALA A 169 -1.95 9.46 -22.75
C ALA A 169 -0.99 9.61 -21.56
N ALA A 170 0.33 9.47 -21.79
CA ALA A 170 1.34 9.65 -20.75
C ALA A 170 1.32 11.07 -20.15
N MET A 171 1.22 12.10 -21.01
CA MET A 171 1.11 13.50 -20.56
C MET A 171 -0.19 13.75 -19.78
N PHE A 172 -1.31 13.18 -20.24
CA PHE A 172 -2.57 13.27 -19.52
C PHE A 172 -2.49 12.60 -18.14
N SER A 173 -1.88 11.41 -18.04
CA SER A 173 -1.64 10.75 -16.75
C SER A 173 -0.73 11.57 -15.83
N LEU A 174 0.30 12.22 -16.38
CA LEU A 174 1.17 13.12 -15.60
C LEU A 174 0.40 14.32 -15.05
N ILE A 175 -0.46 14.94 -15.86
CA ILE A 175 -1.32 16.06 -15.43
C ILE A 175 -2.30 15.59 -14.35
N ALA A 176 -2.97 14.45 -14.55
CA ALA A 176 -3.89 13.88 -13.58
C ALA A 176 -3.20 13.59 -12.24
N LEU A 177 -1.98 13.05 -12.29
CA LEU A 177 -1.15 12.82 -11.11
C LEU A 177 -0.75 14.14 -10.43
N GLY A 178 -0.42 15.18 -11.21
CA GLY A 178 -0.14 16.52 -10.69
C GLY A 178 -1.34 17.13 -9.97
N ILE A 179 -2.54 17.00 -10.54
CA ILE A 179 -3.79 17.44 -9.92
C ILE A 179 -4.08 16.66 -8.63
N TYR A 180 -3.90 15.34 -8.65
CA TYR A 180 -4.08 14.49 -7.46
C TYR A 180 -3.13 14.88 -6.31
N GLN A 181 -1.86 15.15 -6.63
CA GLN A 181 -0.88 15.59 -5.64
C GLN A 181 -1.20 16.98 -5.10
N PHE A 182 -1.58 17.93 -5.97
CA PHE A 182 -1.98 19.28 -5.56
C PHE A 182 -3.21 19.28 -4.65
N LEU A 183 -4.20 18.42 -4.92
CA LEU A 183 -5.40 18.34 -4.09
C LEU A 183 -5.11 17.62 -2.76
N SER A 184 -4.20 16.65 -2.77
CA SER A 184 -3.80 15.93 -1.56
C SER A 184 -3.00 16.80 -0.60
N SER A 185 -2.08 17.65 -1.10
CA SER A 185 -1.26 18.52 -0.23
C SER A 185 -2.06 19.58 0.53
N ARG A 186 -3.26 19.94 0.06
CA ARG A 186 -4.15 20.89 0.74
C ARG A 186 -4.89 20.29 1.94
N ILE A 187 -4.87 18.98 2.09
CA ILE A 187 -5.61 18.26 3.15
C ILE A 187 -4.68 17.90 4.32
N GLU A 188 -3.36 18.04 4.16
CA GLU A 188 -2.38 17.83 5.22
C GLU A 188 -2.54 18.91 6.31
N PRO A 189 -2.88 18.56 7.57
CA PRO A 189 -2.75 19.51 8.66
C PRO A 189 -1.27 19.82 8.86
N ALA A 190 -0.91 21.11 8.97
CA ALA A 190 0.45 21.59 9.23
C ALA A 190 1.14 20.70 10.28
N SER A 191 2.35 20.25 9.98
CA SER A 191 3.09 19.35 10.86
C SER A 191 3.25 19.99 12.24
N HIS A 192 3.36 19.17 13.29
CA HIS A 192 3.60 19.69 14.64
C HIS A 192 4.85 20.59 14.70
N GLU A 193 5.83 20.34 13.83
CA GLU A 193 7.05 21.15 13.68
C GLU A 193 6.74 22.54 13.06
N GLU A 194 5.94 22.61 12.00
CA GLU A 194 5.49 23.90 11.42
C GLU A 194 4.62 24.70 12.39
N ARG A 195 3.85 24.02 13.26
CA ARG A 195 3.06 24.67 14.32
C ARG A 195 3.92 25.22 15.44
N LEU A 196 4.98 24.52 15.83
CA LEU A 196 5.95 24.99 16.83
C LEU A 196 6.84 26.11 16.29
N GLU A 197 7.15 26.08 14.98
CA GLU A 197 7.92 27.14 14.32
C GLU A 197 7.07 28.40 14.07
N ALA A 198 5.76 28.24 13.84
CA ALA A 198 4.81 29.34 13.72
C ALA A 198 4.35 29.92 15.07
N ASP A 199 4.39 29.13 16.15
CA ASP A 199 4.03 29.53 17.51
C ASP A 199 4.94 28.83 18.55
N PRO A 200 6.09 29.44 18.89
CA PRO A 200 7.08 28.87 19.80
C PRO A 200 6.59 28.77 21.26
N ASP A 201 5.42 29.33 21.59
CA ASP A 201 4.86 29.33 22.94
C ASP A 201 4.06 28.04 23.28
N LEU A 202 4.03 27.06 22.37
CA LEU A 202 3.31 25.78 22.55
C LEU A 202 4.11 24.70 23.31
N GLU A 203 5.37 24.97 23.71
CA GLU A 203 6.12 24.12 24.66
C GLU A 203 5.72 24.45 26.12
N GLY A 204 4.56 23.96 26.57
CA GLY A 204 4.07 24.16 27.94
C GLY A 204 3.24 23.00 28.48
#